data_AF-A0A1G1FIW5-F1
#
_entry.id   AF-A0A1G1FIW5-F1
#
_cell.length_a   1.000
_cell.length_b   1.000
_cell.length_c   1.000
_cell.angle_alpha   90.00
_cell.angle_beta   90.00
_cell.angle_gamma   90.00
#
_symmetry.space_group_name_H-M   'P 1'
#
loop_
_entity.id
_entity.type
_entity.pdbx_description
1 polymer ?
#
loop_
_entity_poly.entity_id
_entity_poly.type
_entity_poly.pdbx_seq_one_letter_code
_entity_poly.pdbx_strand_id
1 'polypeptide(L)'
;MKNKKILLGVAGGVAAYKSVDLVRRLKDEGASVNVIMTDAAKNFVTPLSLEIASENRVCSGVFDDPMSHINLPREADIMLIAPATANIIGKFANGIADDLLSTCFLSFKGKVVVAPSMNWRMYDNPIFQENLRRLTAHGVIQSGPDKGTLACGEEGIGRMADVSEIIETIKSAFSKKDFFKKKVIVTAGPTREYLDPVRFLSNRSSGKMGYAVARACIRRGAEVILISGPSCLEQPHGLKSFFRVETAQEMRDAMFKCLTETDVVIMAAAPADFSPEKKEKAKIEKSGKLSVNFKNTPDILSEAGKLKKKPLLVGFAAETGGRLDRAKKKLIQKNADIIVFNNVTAVGSGFDVDTNEITIIRKNKELSLPLMTKAAAAEAILDAVSDGMKKHAKSRRVESQD
;
A
#
# COMPACT_ATOMS: atom_id res chain seq x y z
N MET A 1 8.35 9.41 -4.11
CA MET A 1 7.76 10.76 -4.31
C MET A 1 8.73 11.70 -5.02
N LYS A 2 9.39 11.21 -6.09
CA LYS A 2 10.50 11.93 -6.74
C LYS A 2 10.04 13.28 -7.29
N ASN A 3 10.79 14.34 -6.99
CA ASN A 3 10.53 15.71 -7.43
C ASN A 3 9.21 16.32 -6.93
N LYS A 4 8.65 15.80 -5.82
CA LYS A 4 7.47 16.39 -5.18
C LYS A 4 7.88 17.38 -4.10
N LYS A 5 7.22 18.54 -4.09
CA LYS A 5 7.39 19.59 -3.07
C LYS A 5 6.29 19.46 -2.02
N ILE A 6 6.66 19.23 -0.78
CA ILE A 6 5.74 19.07 0.35
C ILE A 6 5.87 20.29 1.25
N LEU A 7 4.75 20.96 1.53
CA LEU A 7 4.68 21.98 2.57
C LEU A 7 4.22 21.34 3.89
N LEU A 8 5.14 21.14 4.82
CA LEU A 8 4.89 20.54 6.12
C LEU A 8 4.58 21.61 7.17
N GLY A 9 3.35 21.67 7.65
CA GLY A 9 2.95 22.38 8.86
C GLY A 9 3.18 21.53 10.11
N VAL A 10 3.89 22.06 11.10
CA VAL A 10 4.10 21.44 12.41
C VAL A 10 3.37 22.27 13.47
N ALA A 11 2.33 21.71 14.08
CA ALA A 11 1.60 22.35 15.17
C ALA A 11 2.12 21.90 16.55
N GLY A 12 1.81 22.69 17.58
CA GLY A 12 2.30 22.47 18.95
C GLY A 12 1.61 21.33 19.69
N GLY A 13 2.21 20.14 19.63
CA GLY A 13 1.82 19.00 20.45
C GLY A 13 2.98 18.03 20.66
N VAL A 14 2.83 17.12 21.63
CA VAL A 14 3.89 16.16 22.03
C VAL A 14 4.45 15.38 20.84
N ALA A 15 3.63 15.06 19.83
CA ALA A 15 4.09 14.32 18.65
C ALA A 15 4.97 15.12 17.67
N ALA A 16 5.23 16.42 17.90
CA ALA A 16 6.04 17.26 17.00
C ALA A 16 7.47 16.74 16.80
N TYR A 17 8.04 15.99 17.75
CA TYR A 17 9.35 15.35 17.55
C TYR A 17 9.34 14.31 16.41
N LYS A 18 8.19 13.65 16.15
CA LYS A 18 8.05 12.68 15.04
C LYS A 18 8.19 13.37 13.68
N SER A 19 7.94 14.68 13.60
CA SER A 19 8.03 15.46 12.37
C SER A 19 9.47 15.49 11.82
N VAL A 20 10.49 15.36 12.68
CA VAL A 20 11.89 15.27 12.23
C VAL A 20 12.16 13.98 11.46
N ASP A 21 11.71 12.83 11.98
CA ASP A 21 11.81 11.54 11.27
C ASP A 21 10.96 11.55 9.99
N LEU A 22 9.76 12.13 10.05
CA LEU A 22 8.90 12.30 8.88
C LEU A 22 9.58 13.07 7.76
N VAL A 23 10.22 14.21 8.05
CA VAL A 23 10.97 14.98 7.05
C VAL A 23 12.06 14.12 6.41
N ARG A 24 12.87 13.41 7.21
CA ARG A 24 13.94 12.55 6.71
C ARG A 24 13.41 11.48 5.76
N ARG A 25 12.36 10.76 6.15
CA ARG A 25 11.78 9.70 5.31
C ARG A 25 11.09 10.23 4.06
N LEU A 26 10.50 11.43 4.10
CA LEU A 26 9.98 12.08 2.89
C LEU A 26 11.11 12.41 1.90
N LYS A 27 12.28 12.82 2.39
CA LYS A 27 13.48 13.05 1.57
C LYS A 27 14.06 11.76 1.01
N ASP A 28 14.11 10.68 1.79
CA ASP A 28 14.54 9.35 1.30
C ASP A 28 13.66 8.88 0.12
N GLU A 29 12.39 9.28 0.11
CA GLU A 29 11.44 9.06 -0.99
C GLU A 29 11.61 10.03 -2.17
N GLY A 30 12.57 10.93 -2.13
CA GLY A 30 12.93 11.90 -3.16
C GLY A 30 12.05 13.16 -3.21
N ALA A 31 11.37 13.50 -2.11
CA ALA A 31 10.62 14.75 -1.99
C ALA A 31 11.47 15.89 -1.42
N SER A 32 11.15 17.13 -1.79
CA SER A 32 11.64 18.34 -1.12
C SER A 32 10.62 18.78 -0.08
N VAL A 33 11.05 19.14 1.12
CA VAL A 33 10.15 19.49 2.23
C VAL A 33 10.45 20.90 2.71
N ASN A 34 9.46 21.80 2.59
CA ASN A 34 9.49 23.12 3.22
C ASN A 34 8.65 23.07 4.49
N VAL A 35 9.13 23.65 5.58
CA VAL A 35 8.52 23.50 6.90
C VAL A 35 8.00 24.84 7.41
N ILE A 36 6.73 24.85 7.84
CA ILE A 36 6.12 25.94 8.60
C ILE A 36 5.87 25.43 10.03
N MET A 37 6.38 26.15 11.02
CA MET A 37 6.11 25.85 12.42
C MET A 37 5.17 26.89 13.02
N THR A 38 4.18 26.45 13.78
CA THR A 38 3.46 27.37 14.67
C THR A 38 4.33 27.76 15.85
N ASP A 39 4.06 28.89 16.50
CA ASP A 39 4.81 29.29 17.70
C ASP A 39 4.73 28.26 18.82
N ALA A 40 3.56 27.61 18.99
CA ALA A 40 3.41 26.53 19.95
C ALA A 40 4.31 25.32 19.65
N ALA A 41 4.61 25.02 18.38
CA ALA A 41 5.47 23.90 17.99
C ALA A 41 6.93 24.08 18.43
N LYS A 42 7.41 25.33 18.53
CA LYS A 42 8.77 25.66 18.97
C LYS A 42 9.08 25.19 20.39
N ASN A 43 8.05 24.94 21.22
CA ASN A 43 8.20 24.40 22.57
C ASN A 43 8.42 22.88 22.61
N PHE A 44 8.18 22.17 21.50
CA PHE A 44 8.28 20.70 21.43
C PHE A 44 9.43 20.22 20.56
N VAL A 45 9.74 20.97 19.49
CA VAL A 45 10.86 20.70 18.58
C VAL A 45 11.49 22.02 18.18
N THR A 46 12.82 22.07 18.04
CA THR A 46 13.49 23.31 17.67
C THR A 46 13.43 23.51 16.14
N PRO A 47 13.33 24.76 15.65
CA PRO A 47 13.45 25.07 14.23
C PRO A 47 14.73 24.47 13.62
N LEU A 48 15.87 24.60 14.32
CA LEU A 48 17.17 24.06 13.88
C LEU A 48 17.12 22.56 13.54
N SER A 49 16.39 21.75 14.33
CA SER A 49 16.28 20.30 14.07
C SER A 49 15.57 20.01 12.76
N LEU A 50 14.54 20.80 12.43
CA LEU A 50 13.77 20.68 11.20
C LEU A 50 14.50 21.30 10.00
N GLU A 51 15.28 22.36 10.20
CA GLU A 51 16.14 22.94 9.15
C GLU A 51 17.23 21.95 8.73
N ILE A 52 17.93 21.34 9.68
CA ILE A 52 18.94 20.31 9.38
C ILE A 52 18.29 19.10 8.69
N ALA A 53 17.14 18.63 9.15
CA ALA A 53 16.47 17.48 8.55
C ALA A 53 15.94 17.78 7.13
N SER A 54 15.39 18.98 6.91
CA SER A 54 14.79 19.36 5.63
C SER A 54 15.82 19.86 4.62
N GLU A 55 16.96 20.40 5.08
CA GLU A 55 17.90 21.22 4.31
C GLU A 55 17.24 22.48 3.72
N ASN A 56 16.17 22.96 4.33
CA ASN A 56 15.48 24.19 3.98
C ASN A 56 15.25 25.05 5.23
N ARG A 57 15.13 26.36 5.07
CA ARG A 57 14.78 27.28 6.17
C ARG A 57 13.38 26.96 6.71
N VAL A 58 13.22 27.01 8.03
CA VAL A 58 11.90 26.88 8.67
C VAL A 58 11.25 28.26 8.75
N CYS A 59 10.00 28.35 8.31
CA CYS A 59 9.20 29.58 8.40
C CYS A 59 8.26 29.52 9.62
N SER A 60 8.00 30.66 10.27
CA SER A 60 7.08 30.68 11.43
C SER A 60 6.22 31.92 11.56
N GLY A 61 6.73 33.11 11.22
CA GLY A 61 5.97 34.36 11.26
C GLY A 61 5.40 34.74 9.91
N VAL A 62 4.17 35.28 9.89
CA VAL A 62 3.55 35.86 8.68
C VAL A 62 4.36 37.06 8.18
N PHE A 63 5.03 37.78 9.09
CA PHE A 63 5.77 39.01 8.79
C PHE A 63 7.27 38.78 8.54
N ASP A 64 7.77 37.54 8.68
CA ASP A 64 9.19 37.22 8.44
C ASP A 64 9.56 37.36 6.95
N ASP A 65 8.60 37.10 6.07
CA ASP A 65 8.65 37.32 4.62
C ASP A 65 7.25 37.71 4.14
N PRO A 66 7.05 38.94 3.61
CA PRO A 66 5.75 39.47 3.21
C PRO A 66 4.94 38.58 2.27
N MET A 67 5.60 37.76 1.43
CA MET A 67 4.93 36.95 0.41
C MET A 67 4.98 35.45 0.71
N SER A 68 5.52 35.04 1.85
CA SER A 68 5.64 33.62 2.23
C SER A 68 4.30 32.89 2.24
N HIS A 69 3.24 33.54 2.73
CA HIS A 69 1.88 32.99 2.80
C HIS A 69 1.21 32.73 1.44
N ILE A 70 1.80 33.24 0.34
CA ILE A 70 1.37 32.98 -1.05
C ILE A 70 2.39 32.11 -1.78
N ASN A 71 3.69 32.38 -1.61
CA ASN A 71 4.77 31.69 -2.32
C ASN A 71 4.92 30.24 -1.86
N LEU A 72 4.91 29.97 -0.54
CA LEU A 72 5.08 28.60 -0.03
C LEU A 72 3.97 27.66 -0.51
N PRO A 73 2.67 28.05 -0.43
CA PRO A 73 1.59 27.19 -0.92
C PRO A 73 1.60 27.05 -2.44
N ARG A 74 1.95 28.11 -3.19
CA ARG A 74 2.03 28.07 -4.66
C ARG A 74 3.05 27.06 -5.16
N GLU A 75 4.16 26.89 -4.44
CA GLU A 75 5.22 25.97 -4.83
C GLU A 75 4.98 24.52 -4.41
N ALA A 76 4.05 24.27 -3.49
CA ALA A 76 3.82 22.94 -2.95
C ALA A 76 2.90 22.10 -3.86
N ASP A 77 3.25 20.83 -4.06
CA ASP A 77 2.37 19.84 -4.69
C ASP A 77 1.28 19.35 -3.70
N ILE A 78 1.60 19.33 -2.41
CA ILE A 78 0.74 18.87 -1.32
C ILE A 78 1.08 19.62 -0.03
N MET A 79 0.07 19.90 0.79
CA MET A 79 0.25 20.44 2.13
C MET A 79 -0.03 19.35 3.15
N LEU A 80 0.89 19.15 4.10
CA LEU A 80 0.81 18.14 5.15
C LEU A 80 0.88 18.84 6.50
N ILE A 81 -0.03 18.52 7.43
CA ILE A 81 0.03 19.03 8.80
C ILE A 81 0.22 17.85 9.74
N ALA A 82 1.40 17.76 10.34
CA ALA A 82 1.81 16.64 11.18
C ALA A 82 2.78 17.12 12.29
N PRO A 83 2.37 17.09 13.57
CA PRO A 83 1.01 16.81 14.04
C PRO A 83 0.02 17.93 13.70
N ALA A 84 -1.24 17.56 13.48
CA ALA A 84 -2.37 18.48 13.43
C ALA A 84 -3.12 18.47 14.78
N THR A 85 -3.00 19.54 15.55
CA THR A 85 -3.69 19.69 16.84
C THR A 85 -5.16 20.07 16.65
N ALA A 86 -5.97 19.93 17.71
CA ALA A 86 -7.37 20.40 17.70
C ALA A 86 -7.47 21.90 17.35
N ASN A 87 -6.52 22.71 17.82
CA ASN A 87 -6.47 24.15 17.54
C ASN A 87 -6.31 24.44 16.04
N ILE A 88 -5.30 23.84 15.38
CA ILE A 88 -5.06 24.13 13.97
C ILE A 88 -6.19 23.60 13.08
N ILE A 89 -6.76 22.43 13.42
CA ILE A 89 -7.93 21.87 12.72
C ILE A 89 -9.15 22.77 12.91
N GLY A 90 -9.38 23.30 14.11
CA GLY A 90 -10.46 24.25 14.39
C GLY A 90 -10.31 25.54 13.59
N LYS A 91 -9.09 26.10 13.49
CA LYS A 91 -8.79 27.27 12.67
C LYS A 91 -9.07 27.01 11.19
N PHE A 92 -8.54 25.92 10.66
CA PHE A 92 -8.73 25.52 9.25
C PHE A 92 -10.21 25.34 8.91
N ALA A 93 -10.95 24.62 9.75
CA ALA A 93 -12.36 24.40 9.54
C ALA A 93 -13.08 25.74 9.41
N ASN A 94 -12.80 26.69 10.32
CA ASN A 94 -13.49 27.97 10.47
C ASN A 94 -12.88 29.15 9.71
N GLY A 95 -11.88 28.91 8.84
CA GLY A 95 -11.27 29.95 8.01
C GLY A 95 -10.53 31.02 8.80
N ILE A 96 -10.04 30.69 10.00
CA ILE A 96 -9.21 31.60 10.80
C ILE A 96 -7.78 31.56 10.22
N ALA A 97 -7.25 32.71 9.82
CA ALA A 97 -5.92 32.89 9.26
C ALA A 97 -5.11 33.94 10.04
N ASP A 98 -4.80 33.60 11.28
CA ASP A 98 -4.12 34.44 12.26
C ASP A 98 -2.63 34.08 12.46
N ASP A 99 -2.14 33.01 11.80
CA ASP A 99 -0.74 32.61 11.79
C ASP A 99 -0.30 32.18 10.38
N LEU A 100 1.02 31.99 10.16
CA LEU A 100 1.55 31.67 8.83
C LEU A 100 0.99 30.35 8.30
N LEU A 101 0.81 29.34 9.16
CA LEU A 101 0.32 28.04 8.75
C LEU A 101 -1.16 28.10 8.34
N SER A 102 -1.98 28.78 9.12
CA SER A 102 -3.41 28.96 8.85
C SER A 102 -3.67 29.88 7.65
N THR A 103 -2.84 30.90 7.43
CA THR A 103 -2.88 31.73 6.22
C THR A 103 -2.46 30.94 4.98
N CYS A 104 -1.41 30.12 5.07
CA CYS A 104 -0.98 29.24 3.99
C CYS A 104 -2.05 28.20 3.61
N PHE A 105 -2.79 27.68 4.58
CA PHE A 105 -3.89 26.75 4.33
C PHE A 105 -4.98 27.40 3.47
N LEU A 106 -5.37 28.65 3.77
CA LEU A 106 -6.40 29.36 3.00
C LEU A 106 -5.98 29.67 1.55
N SER A 107 -4.69 29.94 1.30
CA SER A 107 -4.20 30.26 -0.04
C SER A 107 -3.84 29.01 -0.86
N PHE A 108 -3.79 27.83 -0.25
CA PHE A 108 -3.40 26.59 -0.91
C PHE A 108 -4.56 26.00 -1.74
N LYS A 109 -4.27 25.62 -2.99
CA LYS A 109 -5.26 25.03 -3.93
C LYS A 109 -5.09 23.53 -4.16
N GLY A 110 -4.09 22.91 -3.54
CA GLY A 110 -3.77 21.49 -3.72
C GLY A 110 -4.46 20.58 -2.70
N LYS A 111 -3.95 19.35 -2.59
CA LYS A 111 -4.44 18.36 -1.62
C LYS A 111 -3.86 18.64 -0.23
N VAL A 112 -4.69 18.68 0.78
CA VAL A 112 -4.27 18.85 2.17
C VAL A 112 -4.38 17.52 2.90
N VAL A 113 -3.32 17.13 3.60
CA VAL A 113 -3.30 15.96 4.50
C VAL A 113 -3.13 16.47 5.93
N VAL A 114 -3.96 16.00 6.85
CA VAL A 114 -3.82 16.24 8.29
C VAL A 114 -3.54 14.93 9.00
N ALA A 115 -2.58 14.93 9.92
CA ALA A 115 -2.29 13.81 10.83
C ALA A 115 -2.66 14.24 12.26
N PRO A 116 -3.92 14.04 12.70
CA PRO A 116 -4.38 14.51 13.99
C PRO A 116 -3.56 13.94 15.15
N SER A 117 -3.28 14.76 16.17
CA SER A 117 -2.63 14.32 17.40
C SER A 117 -3.14 15.09 18.61
N MET A 118 -3.80 14.41 19.54
CA MET A 118 -4.37 14.99 20.76
C MET A 118 -4.76 13.90 21.78
N ASN A 119 -5.16 14.29 22.99
CA ASN A 119 -5.78 13.35 23.93
C ASN A 119 -7.11 12.81 23.37
N TRP A 120 -7.46 11.57 23.69
CA TRP A 120 -8.68 10.92 23.18
C TRP A 120 -9.97 11.68 23.51
N ARG A 121 -10.07 12.33 24.67
CA ARG A 121 -11.23 13.14 25.05
C ARG A 121 -11.39 14.37 24.14
N MET A 122 -10.28 14.92 23.66
CA MET A 122 -10.29 16.01 22.68
C MET A 122 -10.69 15.49 21.31
N TYR A 123 -10.20 14.31 20.93
CA TYR A 123 -10.56 13.68 19.66
C TYR A 123 -12.05 13.32 19.63
N ASP A 124 -12.59 12.72 20.69
CA ASP A 124 -14.00 12.33 20.79
C ASP A 124 -14.95 13.52 20.99
N ASN A 125 -14.42 14.73 21.21
CA ASN A 125 -15.24 15.92 21.41
C ASN A 125 -16.12 16.19 20.15
N PRO A 126 -17.45 16.29 20.29
CA PRO A 126 -18.35 16.52 19.17
C PRO A 126 -18.03 17.76 18.31
N ILE A 127 -17.54 18.84 18.91
CA ILE A 127 -17.17 20.07 18.20
C ILE A 127 -15.94 19.82 17.31
N PHE A 128 -14.94 19.11 17.84
CA PHE A 128 -13.78 18.72 17.06
C PHE A 128 -14.16 17.77 15.93
N GLN A 129 -15.00 16.77 16.20
CA GLN A 129 -15.50 15.83 15.19
C GLN A 129 -16.29 16.54 14.07
N GLU A 130 -17.08 17.57 14.40
CA GLU A 130 -17.74 18.41 13.38
C GLU A 130 -16.73 19.16 12.51
N ASN A 131 -15.71 19.80 13.10
CA ASN A 131 -14.65 20.47 12.34
C ASN A 131 -13.91 19.51 11.40
N LEU A 132 -13.57 18.32 11.89
CA LEU A 132 -12.88 17.30 11.11
C LEU A 132 -13.77 16.76 9.97
N ARG A 133 -15.05 16.50 10.24
CA ARG A 133 -16.03 16.11 9.20
C ARG A 133 -16.20 17.20 8.15
N ARG A 134 -16.26 18.47 8.54
CA ARG A 134 -16.33 19.59 7.61
C ARG A 134 -15.11 19.65 6.69
N LEU A 135 -13.90 19.55 7.24
CA LEU A 135 -12.67 19.54 6.44
C LEU A 135 -12.60 18.35 5.48
N THR A 136 -12.95 17.15 5.95
CA THR A 136 -12.95 15.95 5.11
C THR A 136 -13.99 16.00 3.99
N ALA A 137 -15.17 16.58 4.25
CA ALA A 137 -16.17 16.86 3.21
C ALA A 137 -15.67 17.85 2.14
N HIS A 138 -14.77 18.77 2.50
CA HIS A 138 -14.09 19.68 1.58
C HIS A 138 -12.80 19.08 0.96
N GLY A 139 -12.55 17.78 1.12
CA GLY A 139 -11.46 17.07 0.46
C GLY A 139 -10.13 17.08 1.21
N VAL A 140 -10.09 17.54 2.47
CA VAL A 140 -8.93 17.33 3.34
C VAL A 140 -8.82 15.84 3.68
N ILE A 141 -7.63 15.28 3.51
CA ILE A 141 -7.35 13.86 3.73
C ILE A 141 -6.83 13.67 5.16
N GLN A 142 -7.45 12.77 5.90
CA GLN A 142 -7.01 12.42 7.26
C GLN A 142 -6.09 11.20 7.24
N SER A 143 -4.99 11.24 8.01
CA SER A 143 -4.11 10.09 8.31
C SER A 143 -4.13 9.78 9.82
N GLY A 144 -4.51 8.56 10.21
CA GLY A 144 -4.82 8.21 11.61
C GLY A 144 -5.95 9.07 12.21
N PRO A 145 -5.92 9.39 13.52
CA PRO A 145 -4.91 9.00 14.50
C PRO A 145 -4.95 7.51 14.85
N ASP A 146 -3.88 7.02 15.46
CA ASP A 146 -3.79 5.65 15.96
C ASP A 146 -4.41 5.53 17.35
N LYS A 147 -4.83 4.29 17.68
CA LYS A 147 -5.09 3.87 19.06
C LYS A 147 -3.79 3.49 19.74
N GLY A 148 -3.58 3.95 20.97
CA GLY A 148 -2.47 3.51 21.81
C GLY A 148 -2.39 4.27 23.12
N THR A 149 -1.33 4.02 23.88
CA THR A 149 -1.02 4.79 25.09
C THR A 149 -0.68 6.23 24.73
N LEU A 150 -1.34 7.16 25.41
CA LEU A 150 -1.18 8.60 25.23
C LEU A 150 -0.24 9.17 26.29
N ALA A 151 0.22 10.40 26.10
CA ALA A 151 1.15 11.06 27.02
C ALA A 151 0.61 11.20 28.46
N CYS A 152 -0.71 11.19 28.65
CA CYS A 152 -1.36 11.21 29.96
C CYS A 152 -1.40 9.84 30.67
N GLY A 153 -0.88 8.78 30.04
CA GLY A 153 -0.91 7.40 30.56
C GLY A 153 -2.20 6.64 30.25
N GLU A 154 -3.23 7.30 29.72
CA GLU A 154 -4.47 6.64 29.28
C GLU A 154 -4.29 6.00 27.88
N GLU A 155 -5.03 4.93 27.60
CA GLU A 155 -5.15 4.37 26.25
C GLU A 155 -6.36 4.95 25.52
N GLY A 156 -6.17 5.35 24.27
CA GLY A 156 -7.27 5.87 23.46
C GLY A 156 -6.85 6.19 22.02
N ILE A 157 -7.82 6.65 21.22
CA ILE A 157 -7.59 7.12 19.85
C ILE A 157 -7.15 8.58 19.93
N GLY A 158 -5.98 8.92 19.37
CA GLY A 158 -5.48 10.30 19.43
C GLY A 158 -3.97 10.45 19.24
N ARG A 159 -3.23 9.33 19.21
CA ARG A 159 -1.81 9.34 18.90
C ARG A 159 -1.62 9.66 17.42
N MET A 160 -0.70 10.57 17.08
CA MET A 160 -0.34 10.79 15.68
C MET A 160 0.02 9.47 15.00
N ALA A 161 -0.56 9.23 13.83
CA ALA A 161 -0.26 8.09 12.97
C ALA A 161 1.25 7.90 12.83
N ASP A 162 1.66 6.64 12.70
CA ASP A 162 3.06 6.36 12.43
C ASP A 162 3.53 6.94 11.09
N VAL A 163 4.81 7.32 11.05
CA VAL A 163 5.40 8.05 9.91
C VAL A 163 5.21 7.28 8.60
N SER A 164 5.31 5.95 8.63
CA SER A 164 5.06 5.08 7.49
C SER A 164 3.63 5.21 6.95
N GLU A 165 2.62 5.28 7.83
CA GLU A 165 1.22 5.45 7.43
C GLU A 165 1.00 6.83 6.80
N ILE A 166 1.55 7.90 7.39
CA ILE A 166 1.44 9.26 6.84
C ILE A 166 2.04 9.32 5.43
N ILE A 167 3.20 8.69 5.23
CA ILE A 167 3.86 8.60 3.92
C ILE A 167 2.99 7.83 2.92
N GLU A 168 2.36 6.73 3.34
CA GLU A 168 1.44 5.98 2.49
C GLU A 168 0.19 6.78 2.12
N THR A 169 -0.35 7.58 3.04
CA THR A 169 -1.45 8.52 2.78
C THR A 169 -1.07 9.55 1.72
N ILE A 170 0.14 10.12 1.80
CA ILE A 170 0.64 11.08 0.80
C ILE A 170 0.83 10.41 -0.57
N LYS A 171 1.43 9.21 -0.61
CA LYS A 171 1.58 8.43 -1.85
C LYS A 171 0.21 8.13 -2.47
N SER A 172 -0.77 7.76 -1.65
CA SER A 172 -2.16 7.56 -2.07
C SER A 172 -2.79 8.84 -2.61
N ALA A 173 -2.51 10.00 -1.98
CA ALA A 173 -2.99 11.29 -2.45
C ALA A 173 -2.43 11.64 -3.84
N PHE A 174 -1.18 11.29 -4.16
CA PHE A 174 -0.60 11.48 -5.49
C PHE A 174 -1.03 10.44 -6.52
N SER A 175 -1.57 9.30 -6.09
CA SER A 175 -1.92 8.20 -6.98
C SER A 175 -3.22 8.48 -7.76
N LYS A 176 -3.28 7.95 -8.99
CA LYS A 176 -4.53 7.88 -9.77
C LYS A 176 -5.58 7.08 -9.01
N LYS A 177 -6.86 7.41 -9.16
CA LYS A 177 -7.97 6.69 -8.51
C LYS A 177 -8.78 5.85 -9.50
N ASP A 178 -8.09 5.21 -10.44
CA ASP A 178 -8.67 4.42 -11.53
C ASP A 178 -9.19 3.04 -11.09
N PHE A 179 -8.89 2.62 -9.86
CA PHE A 179 -9.46 1.44 -9.22
C PHE A 179 -10.54 1.79 -8.18
N PHE A 180 -11.00 3.04 -8.13
CA PHE A 180 -12.06 3.44 -7.19
C PHE A 180 -13.31 2.55 -7.35
N LYS A 181 -13.83 2.03 -6.23
CA LYS A 181 -14.95 1.07 -6.16
C LYS A 181 -14.70 -0.27 -6.86
N LYS A 182 -13.45 -0.64 -7.13
CA LYS A 182 -13.09 -1.95 -7.67
C LYS A 182 -12.75 -2.94 -6.56
N LYS A 183 -13.35 -4.12 -6.61
CA LYS A 183 -13.02 -5.23 -5.70
C LYS A 183 -11.85 -6.02 -6.27
N VAL A 184 -10.74 -6.04 -5.56
CA VAL A 184 -9.49 -6.68 -6.01
C VAL A 184 -9.04 -7.72 -4.99
N ILE A 185 -8.89 -8.96 -5.42
CA ILE A 185 -8.24 -10.00 -4.62
C ILE A 185 -6.76 -10.05 -4.98
N VAL A 186 -5.89 -10.04 -3.99
CA VAL A 186 -4.44 -10.25 -4.15
C VAL A 186 -4.03 -11.46 -3.33
N THR A 187 -3.31 -12.41 -3.94
CA THR A 187 -2.65 -13.48 -3.18
C THR A 187 -1.17 -13.16 -2.99
N ALA A 188 -0.61 -13.48 -1.83
CA ALA A 188 0.80 -13.24 -1.50
C ALA A 188 1.42 -14.38 -0.67
N GLY A 189 2.75 -14.42 -0.62
CA GLY A 189 3.50 -15.37 0.20
C GLY A 189 3.61 -16.78 -0.41
N PRO A 190 4.37 -17.68 0.25
CA PRO A 190 4.45 -19.09 -0.11
C PRO A 190 3.30 -19.88 0.53
N THR A 191 3.13 -21.15 0.17
CA THR A 191 2.35 -22.10 0.99
C THR A 191 3.29 -23.11 1.65
N ARG A 192 2.82 -23.76 2.72
CA ARG A 192 3.52 -24.79 3.48
C ARG A 192 2.71 -26.08 3.42
N GLU A 193 3.22 -27.06 2.69
CA GLU A 193 2.60 -28.37 2.57
C GLU A 193 3.23 -29.33 3.57
N TYR A 194 2.49 -29.62 4.65
CA TYR A 194 3.01 -30.31 5.83
C TYR A 194 3.20 -31.81 5.60
N LEU A 195 4.41 -32.29 5.87
CA LEU A 195 4.78 -33.71 5.93
C LEU A 195 4.30 -34.33 7.24
N ASP A 196 4.59 -33.63 8.33
CA ASP A 196 4.26 -33.95 9.71
C ASP A 196 3.99 -32.63 10.47
N PRO A 197 3.69 -32.62 11.78
CA PRO A 197 3.43 -31.38 12.52
C PRO A 197 4.62 -30.40 12.60
N VAL A 198 5.83 -30.81 12.21
CA VAL A 198 7.08 -30.04 12.38
C VAL A 198 7.69 -29.64 11.03
N ARG A 199 7.56 -30.48 10.00
CA ARG A 199 8.23 -30.34 8.71
C ARG A 199 7.22 -30.10 7.59
N PHE A 200 7.59 -29.25 6.64
CA PHE A 200 6.76 -28.90 5.48
C PHE A 200 7.62 -28.65 4.24
N LEU A 201 7.01 -28.81 3.06
CA LEU A 201 7.53 -28.34 1.79
C LEU A 201 7.03 -26.92 1.53
N SER A 202 7.91 -26.02 1.07
CA SER A 202 7.53 -24.64 0.77
C SER A 202 8.43 -24.01 -0.29
N ASN A 203 7.91 -23.00 -0.97
CA ASN A 203 8.68 -22.16 -1.90
C ASN A 203 9.37 -21.02 -1.14
N ARG A 204 10.53 -20.56 -1.63
CA ARG A 204 11.29 -19.45 -1.02
C ARG A 204 10.68 -18.07 -1.32
N SER A 205 9.38 -17.89 -1.12
CA SER A 205 8.70 -16.61 -1.34
C SER A 205 8.67 -15.78 -0.05
N SER A 206 9.11 -14.51 -0.13
CA SER A 206 8.96 -13.55 0.96
C SER A 206 7.54 -12.96 1.06
N GLY A 207 6.77 -13.02 -0.04
CA GLY A 207 5.50 -12.32 -0.20
C GLY A 207 5.61 -10.84 -0.57
N LYS A 208 6.81 -10.25 -0.61
CA LYS A 208 7.04 -8.81 -0.86
C LYS A 208 6.32 -8.27 -2.10
N MET A 209 6.30 -9.05 -3.19
CA MET A 209 5.64 -8.63 -4.44
C MET A 209 4.12 -8.51 -4.29
N GLY A 210 3.46 -9.53 -3.72
CA GLY A 210 2.01 -9.49 -3.49
C GLY A 210 1.61 -8.37 -2.51
N TYR A 211 2.40 -8.12 -1.46
CA TYR A 211 2.18 -7.00 -0.55
C TYR A 211 2.37 -5.64 -1.23
N ALA A 212 3.35 -5.51 -2.13
CA ALA A 212 3.55 -4.30 -2.92
C ALA A 212 2.36 -4.04 -3.87
N VAL A 213 1.85 -5.08 -4.52
CA VAL A 213 0.64 -5.00 -5.35
C VAL A 213 -0.57 -4.60 -4.52
N ALA A 214 -0.79 -5.23 -3.36
CA ALA A 214 -1.91 -4.89 -2.48
C ALA A 214 -1.88 -3.41 -2.05
N ARG A 215 -0.71 -2.90 -1.63
CA ARG A 215 -0.53 -1.46 -1.31
C ARG A 215 -0.83 -0.57 -2.51
N ALA A 216 -0.33 -0.91 -3.70
CA ALA A 216 -0.58 -0.13 -4.90
C ALA A 216 -2.09 -0.11 -5.28
N CYS A 217 -2.79 -1.24 -5.10
CA CYS A 217 -4.24 -1.30 -5.30
C CYS A 217 -4.99 -0.37 -4.34
N ILE A 218 -4.63 -0.38 -3.05
CA ILE A 218 -5.22 0.51 -2.04
C ILE A 218 -4.97 1.98 -2.41
N ARG A 219 -3.73 2.33 -2.78
CA ARG A 219 -3.39 3.70 -3.24
C ARG A 219 -4.22 4.13 -4.44
N ARG A 220 -4.56 3.20 -5.34
CA ARG A 220 -5.41 3.47 -6.52
C ARG A 220 -6.92 3.45 -6.23
N GLY A 221 -7.32 3.25 -4.98
CA GLY A 221 -8.71 3.34 -4.51
C GLY A 221 -9.49 2.02 -4.55
N ALA A 222 -8.82 0.88 -4.74
CA ALA A 222 -9.46 -0.43 -4.73
C ALA A 222 -9.92 -0.85 -3.33
N GLU A 223 -11.00 -1.62 -3.28
CA GLU A 223 -11.35 -2.46 -2.13
C GLU A 223 -10.53 -3.75 -2.20
N VAL A 224 -9.46 -3.84 -1.41
CA VAL A 224 -8.49 -4.93 -1.51
C VAL A 224 -8.74 -6.02 -0.48
N ILE A 225 -8.87 -7.26 -0.95
CA ILE A 225 -8.82 -8.47 -0.14
C ILE A 225 -7.45 -9.12 -0.34
N LEU A 226 -6.68 -9.24 0.73
CA LEU A 226 -5.37 -9.88 0.69
C LEU A 226 -5.43 -11.28 1.33
N ILE A 227 -5.09 -12.30 0.55
CA ILE A 227 -4.97 -13.69 1.01
C ILE A 227 -3.49 -14.02 1.04
N SER A 228 -2.94 -14.15 2.25
CA SER A 228 -1.51 -14.31 2.45
C SER A 228 -1.16 -15.66 3.03
N GLY A 229 -0.23 -16.33 2.38
CA GLY A 229 0.59 -17.36 3.00
C GLY A 229 1.53 -16.80 4.08
N PRO A 230 2.35 -17.64 4.72
CA PRO A 230 3.23 -17.21 5.80
C PRO A 230 4.26 -16.15 5.37
N SER A 231 4.31 -15.03 6.09
CA SER A 231 5.27 -13.94 5.84
C SER A 231 5.52 -13.16 7.13
N CYS A 232 6.70 -12.53 7.24
CA CYS A 232 7.06 -11.60 8.32
C CYS A 232 6.69 -10.14 8.00
N LEU A 233 6.03 -9.88 6.87
CA LEU A 233 5.67 -8.54 6.42
C LEU A 233 4.47 -7.98 7.18
N GLU A 234 4.55 -6.70 7.51
CA GLU A 234 3.42 -5.95 8.08
C GLU A 234 2.25 -5.88 7.09
N GLN A 235 1.06 -6.06 7.63
CA GLN A 235 -0.18 -5.98 6.88
C GLN A 235 -0.37 -4.56 6.33
N PRO A 236 -0.67 -4.38 5.04
CA PRO A 236 -1.04 -3.08 4.49
C PRO A 236 -2.27 -2.49 5.22
N HIS A 237 -2.18 -1.22 5.61
CA HIS A 237 -3.32 -0.47 6.14
C HIS A 237 -4.34 -0.21 5.02
N GLY A 238 -5.63 -0.18 5.34
CA GLY A 238 -6.71 0.07 4.38
C GLY A 238 -7.20 -1.15 3.58
N LEU A 239 -6.79 -2.37 3.96
CA LEU A 239 -7.38 -3.59 3.40
C LEU A 239 -8.86 -3.72 3.79
N LYS A 240 -9.69 -4.18 2.85
CA LYS A 240 -11.09 -4.54 3.11
C LYS A 240 -11.17 -5.81 3.96
N SER A 241 -10.32 -6.79 3.67
CA SER A 241 -10.23 -8.05 4.41
C SER A 241 -8.84 -8.66 4.26
N PHE A 242 -8.42 -9.42 5.27
CA PHE A 242 -7.14 -10.11 5.29
C PHE A 242 -7.32 -11.55 5.76
N PHE A 243 -6.86 -12.51 4.97
CA PHE A 243 -6.94 -13.94 5.26
C PHE A 243 -5.53 -14.51 5.37
N ARG A 244 -5.21 -15.11 6.52
CA ARG A 244 -4.01 -15.93 6.70
C ARG A 244 -4.32 -17.36 6.32
N VAL A 245 -3.48 -17.95 5.49
CA VAL A 245 -3.57 -19.34 5.03
C VAL A 245 -2.20 -19.98 5.12
N GLU A 246 -2.17 -21.30 5.28
CA GLU A 246 -0.93 -22.07 5.33
C GLU A 246 -0.74 -22.90 4.06
N THR A 247 -1.78 -23.57 3.58
CA THR A 247 -1.70 -24.52 2.45
C THR A 247 -2.23 -23.95 1.14
N ALA A 248 -1.86 -24.55 0.01
CA ALA A 248 -2.42 -24.22 -1.30
C ALA A 248 -3.94 -24.45 -1.34
N GLN A 249 -4.43 -25.49 -0.65
CA GLN A 249 -5.87 -25.76 -0.52
C GLN A 249 -6.60 -24.66 0.25
N GLU A 250 -6.06 -24.22 1.39
CA GLU A 250 -6.64 -23.11 2.16
C GLU A 250 -6.62 -21.81 1.37
N MET A 251 -5.54 -21.52 0.65
CA MET A 251 -5.45 -20.34 -0.22
C MET A 251 -6.52 -20.36 -1.30
N ARG A 252 -6.71 -21.51 -1.94
CA ARG A 252 -7.77 -21.75 -2.92
C ARG A 252 -9.13 -21.47 -2.29
N ASP A 253 -9.44 -22.11 -1.18
CA ASP A 253 -10.76 -22.02 -0.57
C ASP A 253 -11.07 -20.61 -0.07
N ALA A 254 -10.09 -19.90 0.49
CA ALA A 254 -10.22 -18.49 0.87
C ALA A 254 -10.48 -17.60 -0.36
N MET A 255 -9.77 -17.84 -1.48
CA MET A 255 -9.97 -17.06 -2.70
C MET A 255 -11.37 -17.27 -3.26
N PHE A 256 -11.81 -18.53 -3.39
CA PHE A 256 -13.10 -18.87 -3.96
C PHE A 256 -14.28 -18.40 -3.11
N LYS A 257 -14.13 -18.30 -1.78
CA LYS A 257 -15.12 -17.65 -0.90
C LYS A 257 -15.34 -16.17 -1.22
N CYS A 258 -14.30 -15.49 -1.70
CA CYS A 258 -14.35 -14.04 -1.99
C CYS A 258 -14.56 -13.71 -3.48
N LEU A 259 -14.55 -14.69 -4.39
CA LEU A 259 -14.59 -14.45 -5.84
C LEU A 259 -15.88 -13.79 -6.33
N THR A 260 -16.99 -13.94 -5.61
CA THR A 260 -18.27 -13.34 -5.97
C THR A 260 -18.15 -11.82 -6.09
N GLU A 261 -18.57 -11.26 -7.23
CA GLU A 261 -18.48 -9.83 -7.56
C GLU A 261 -17.05 -9.23 -7.56
N THR A 262 -16.01 -10.05 -7.63
CA THR A 262 -14.64 -9.55 -7.78
C THR A 262 -14.43 -9.00 -9.20
N ASP A 263 -13.80 -7.83 -9.33
CA ASP A 263 -13.43 -7.26 -10.63
C ASP A 263 -12.09 -7.83 -11.13
N VAL A 264 -11.11 -7.96 -10.23
CA VAL A 264 -9.73 -8.36 -10.56
C VAL A 264 -9.18 -9.34 -9.52
N VAL A 265 -8.47 -10.37 -9.98
CA VAL A 265 -7.67 -11.26 -9.14
C VAL A 265 -6.21 -11.19 -9.57
N ILE A 266 -5.33 -10.88 -8.63
CA ILE A 266 -3.88 -10.82 -8.85
C ILE A 266 -3.19 -11.89 -8.01
N MET A 267 -2.74 -12.95 -8.69
CA MET A 267 -2.16 -14.13 -8.05
C MET A 267 -0.63 -14.01 -7.95
N ALA A 268 -0.15 -13.21 -7.00
CA ALA A 268 1.27 -12.96 -6.75
C ALA A 268 1.88 -13.88 -5.68
N ALA A 269 1.10 -14.81 -5.11
CA ALA A 269 1.60 -15.86 -4.24
C ALA A 269 2.47 -16.87 -5.00
N ALA A 270 3.20 -17.69 -4.23
CA ALA A 270 3.95 -18.83 -4.74
C ALA A 270 3.47 -20.14 -4.08
N PRO A 271 2.25 -20.63 -4.40
CA PRO A 271 1.78 -21.92 -3.93
C PRO A 271 2.75 -23.04 -4.34
N ALA A 272 2.93 -24.03 -3.48
CA ALA A 272 3.65 -25.25 -3.83
C ALA A 272 2.86 -26.02 -4.90
N ASP A 273 3.55 -26.57 -5.91
CA ASP A 273 2.92 -27.38 -6.97
C ASP A 273 2.55 -28.80 -6.48
N PHE A 274 3.17 -29.24 -5.37
CA PHE A 274 3.03 -30.57 -4.81
C PHE A 274 2.76 -30.53 -3.32
N SER A 275 1.91 -31.45 -2.85
CA SER A 275 1.62 -31.69 -1.42
C SER A 275 1.85 -33.17 -1.08
N PRO A 276 2.25 -33.51 0.15
CA PRO A 276 2.35 -34.90 0.58
C PRO A 276 1.01 -35.62 0.42
N GLU A 277 1.03 -36.84 -0.10
CA GLU A 277 -0.19 -37.64 -0.30
C GLU A 277 -0.84 -38.00 1.05
N LYS A 278 0.01 -38.27 2.06
CA LYS A 278 -0.38 -38.48 3.46
C LYS A 278 0.39 -37.50 4.36
N LYS A 279 -0.34 -36.85 5.26
CA LYS A 279 0.22 -36.04 6.35
C LYS A 279 0.31 -36.91 7.60
N GLU A 280 1.51 -37.08 8.14
CA GLU A 280 1.73 -37.84 9.37
C GLU A 280 1.19 -37.07 10.59
N LYS A 281 0.60 -37.80 11.54
CA LYS A 281 0.06 -37.21 12.78
C LYS A 281 1.16 -36.89 13.80
N ALA A 282 2.26 -37.62 13.75
CA ALA A 282 3.41 -37.47 14.63
C ALA A 282 4.65 -37.08 13.82
N LYS A 283 5.63 -36.46 14.49
CA LYS A 283 6.92 -36.11 13.88
C LYS A 283 7.57 -37.38 13.34
N ILE A 284 7.94 -37.37 12.06
CA ILE A 284 8.61 -38.51 11.43
C ILE A 284 9.96 -38.74 12.12
N GLU A 285 10.14 -39.91 12.70
CA GLU A 285 11.37 -40.28 13.39
C GLU A 285 12.56 -40.30 12.43
N LYS A 286 13.76 -40.05 12.98
CA LYS A 286 14.99 -40.09 12.19
C LYS A 286 15.42 -41.56 12.01
N SER A 287 14.92 -42.21 10.97
CA SER A 287 15.31 -43.58 10.61
C SER A 287 15.69 -43.68 9.13
N GLY A 288 16.98 -43.94 8.86
CA GLY A 288 17.47 -44.25 7.52
C GLY A 288 17.06 -43.27 6.41
N LYS A 289 16.66 -43.82 5.26
CA LYS A 289 16.17 -43.05 4.10
C LYS A 289 14.66 -42.79 4.26
N LEU A 290 14.27 -41.52 4.11
CA LEU A 290 12.87 -41.10 4.08
C LEU A 290 12.40 -40.97 2.62
N SER A 291 11.34 -41.68 2.27
CA SER A 291 10.64 -41.54 0.99
C SER A 291 9.26 -40.94 1.22
N VAL A 292 8.89 -39.92 0.44
CA VAL A 292 7.60 -39.23 0.54
C VAL A 292 6.95 -39.21 -0.84
N ASN A 293 5.71 -39.69 -0.92
CA ASN A 293 4.90 -39.59 -2.12
C ASN A 293 4.16 -38.24 -2.15
N PHE A 294 4.19 -37.59 -3.31
CA PHE A 294 3.57 -36.30 -3.52
C PHE A 294 2.42 -36.41 -4.52
N LYS A 295 1.37 -35.62 -4.29
CA LYS A 295 0.26 -35.37 -5.22
C LYS A 295 0.26 -33.90 -5.64
N ASN A 296 -0.32 -33.60 -6.80
CA ASN A 296 -0.48 -32.21 -7.25
C ASN A 296 -1.38 -31.42 -6.31
N THR A 297 -1.06 -30.15 -6.09
CA THR A 297 -1.95 -29.19 -5.42
C THR A 297 -2.99 -28.64 -6.39
N PRO A 298 -4.05 -27.97 -5.89
CA PRO A 298 -5.02 -27.30 -6.74
C PRO A 298 -4.38 -26.23 -7.60
N ASP A 299 -4.69 -26.22 -8.90
CA ASP A 299 -4.29 -25.15 -9.80
C ASP A 299 -5.28 -24.00 -9.74
N ILE A 300 -5.08 -23.16 -8.72
CA ILE A 300 -5.96 -22.05 -8.36
C ILE A 300 -6.23 -21.11 -9.56
N LEU A 301 -5.21 -20.86 -10.40
CA LEU A 301 -5.33 -19.97 -11.56
C LEU A 301 -6.17 -20.61 -12.67
N SER A 302 -5.92 -21.91 -12.95
CA SER A 302 -6.72 -22.68 -13.92
C SER A 302 -8.18 -22.80 -13.49
N GLU A 303 -8.44 -23.07 -12.21
CA GLU A 303 -9.80 -23.15 -11.68
C GLU A 303 -10.54 -21.82 -11.81
N ALA A 304 -9.88 -20.70 -11.47
CA ALA A 304 -10.47 -19.37 -11.64
C ALA A 304 -10.74 -19.04 -13.13
N GLY A 305 -9.85 -19.48 -14.02
CA GLY A 305 -9.98 -19.30 -15.47
C GLY A 305 -11.16 -20.04 -16.11
N LYS A 306 -11.71 -21.07 -15.44
CA LYS A 306 -12.87 -21.85 -15.90
C LYS A 306 -14.22 -21.24 -15.50
N LEU A 307 -14.23 -20.17 -14.70
CA LEU A 307 -15.48 -19.54 -14.26
C LEU A 307 -16.21 -18.88 -15.44
N LYS A 308 -17.53 -19.09 -15.52
CA LYS A 308 -18.39 -18.44 -16.54
C LYS A 308 -18.30 -16.91 -16.46
N LYS A 309 -18.38 -16.36 -15.24
CA LYS A 309 -18.20 -14.92 -14.97
C LYS A 309 -16.83 -14.66 -14.35
N LYS A 310 -15.75 -14.95 -15.09
CA LYS A 310 -14.38 -14.75 -14.57
C LYS A 310 -14.04 -13.26 -14.37
N PRO A 311 -13.39 -12.88 -13.25
CA PRO A 311 -12.75 -11.57 -13.10
C PRO A 311 -11.59 -11.42 -14.09
N LEU A 312 -11.00 -10.23 -14.18
CA LEU A 312 -9.72 -10.08 -14.86
C LEU A 312 -8.66 -10.84 -14.06
N LEU A 313 -8.03 -11.84 -14.69
CA LEU A 313 -7.07 -12.73 -14.04
C LEU A 313 -5.63 -12.33 -14.38
N VAL A 314 -4.86 -12.04 -13.34
CA VAL A 314 -3.42 -11.80 -13.42
C VAL A 314 -2.69 -12.93 -12.72
N GLY A 315 -1.92 -13.72 -13.46
CA GLY A 315 -1.04 -14.75 -12.92
C GLY A 315 0.42 -14.33 -12.91
N PHE A 316 1.22 -15.00 -12.10
CA PHE A 316 2.68 -14.86 -12.12
C PHE A 316 3.34 -16.14 -12.65
N ALA A 317 4.50 -15.96 -13.29
CA ALA A 317 5.39 -17.04 -13.70
C ALA A 317 6.82 -16.67 -13.29
N ALA A 318 7.44 -17.51 -12.48
CA ALA A 318 8.86 -17.39 -12.12
C ALA A 318 9.58 -18.56 -12.77
N GLU A 319 10.47 -18.30 -13.73
CA GLU A 319 11.30 -19.35 -14.32
C GLU A 319 12.77 -18.95 -14.38
N THR A 320 13.63 -19.96 -14.31
CA THR A 320 15.06 -19.85 -14.55
C THR A 320 15.34 -19.98 -16.05
N GLY A 321 16.20 -19.12 -16.62
CA GLY A 321 16.70 -19.28 -17.99
C GLY A 321 15.80 -18.72 -19.11
N GLY A 322 15.05 -17.64 -18.86
CA GLY A 322 14.48 -16.79 -19.94
C GLY A 322 13.36 -17.40 -20.79
N ARG A 323 12.64 -18.42 -20.29
CA ARG A 323 11.64 -19.19 -21.06
C ARG A 323 10.28 -18.47 -21.24
N LEU A 324 10.26 -17.33 -21.93
CA LEU A 324 9.04 -16.56 -22.20
C LEU A 324 7.92 -17.37 -22.88
N ASP A 325 8.27 -18.36 -23.71
CA ASP A 325 7.29 -19.22 -24.40
C ASP A 325 6.40 -20.01 -23.44
N ARG A 326 6.93 -20.42 -22.28
CA ARG A 326 6.13 -21.13 -21.27
C ARG A 326 5.15 -20.20 -20.58
N ALA A 327 5.55 -18.94 -20.34
CA ALA A 327 4.65 -17.93 -19.79
C ALA A 327 3.51 -17.61 -20.77
N LYS A 328 3.77 -17.55 -22.08
CA LYS A 328 2.74 -17.43 -23.13
C LYS A 328 1.80 -18.63 -23.16
N LYS A 329 2.35 -19.85 -23.10
CA LYS A 329 1.53 -21.08 -22.99
C LYS A 329 0.67 -21.06 -21.73
N LYS A 330 1.21 -20.62 -20.59
CA LYS A 330 0.48 -20.49 -19.32
C LYS A 330 -0.70 -19.49 -19.44
N LEU A 331 -0.50 -18.35 -20.10
CA LEU A 331 -1.56 -17.38 -20.35
C LEU A 331 -2.78 -18.04 -21.03
N ILE A 332 -2.54 -18.80 -22.11
CA ILE A 332 -3.59 -19.48 -22.88
C ILE A 332 -4.19 -20.64 -22.08
N GLN A 333 -3.36 -21.55 -21.57
CA GLN A 333 -3.82 -22.76 -20.89
C GLN A 333 -4.62 -22.47 -19.62
N LYS A 334 -4.30 -21.39 -18.91
CA LYS A 334 -4.98 -21.01 -17.67
C LYS A 334 -6.11 -19.99 -17.90
N ASN A 335 -6.39 -19.64 -19.15
CA ASN A 335 -7.35 -18.61 -19.53
C ASN A 335 -7.14 -17.28 -18.75
N ALA A 336 -5.87 -16.91 -18.53
CA ALA A 336 -5.49 -15.69 -17.83
C ALA A 336 -5.49 -14.49 -18.79
N ASP A 337 -5.73 -13.30 -18.26
CA ASP A 337 -5.75 -12.07 -19.06
C ASP A 337 -4.37 -11.40 -19.10
N ILE A 338 -3.58 -11.57 -18.03
CA ILE A 338 -2.22 -11.09 -17.89
C ILE A 338 -1.36 -12.15 -17.20
N ILE A 339 -0.14 -12.38 -17.70
CA ILE A 339 0.92 -13.09 -16.98
C ILE A 339 2.07 -12.13 -16.72
N VAL A 340 2.49 -12.01 -15.46
CA VAL A 340 3.70 -11.32 -15.05
C VAL A 340 4.82 -12.35 -14.96
N PHE A 341 5.74 -12.29 -15.90
CA PHE A 341 6.93 -13.13 -15.92
C PHE A 341 8.05 -12.47 -15.13
N ASN A 342 8.55 -13.14 -14.09
CA ASN A 342 9.72 -12.74 -13.32
C ASN A 342 10.91 -13.58 -13.78
N ASN A 343 11.95 -12.93 -14.29
CA ASN A 343 13.24 -13.57 -14.51
C ASN A 343 13.90 -13.72 -13.13
N VAL A 344 13.97 -14.92 -12.56
CA VAL A 344 14.58 -15.14 -11.22
C VAL A 344 16.07 -15.50 -11.30
N THR A 345 16.65 -15.50 -12.51
CA THR A 345 18.08 -15.79 -12.75
C THR A 345 18.96 -14.55 -12.80
N ALA A 346 18.40 -13.34 -12.91
CA ALA A 346 19.20 -12.11 -12.93
C ALA A 346 19.68 -11.75 -11.51
N VAL A 347 20.93 -11.28 -11.38
CA VAL A 347 21.48 -10.85 -10.09
C VAL A 347 20.62 -9.70 -9.53
N GLY A 348 20.10 -9.86 -8.31
CA GLY A 348 19.19 -8.90 -7.69
C GLY A 348 17.72 -9.03 -8.11
N SER A 349 17.34 -10.08 -8.83
CA SER A 349 15.93 -10.39 -9.15
C SER A 349 15.46 -11.64 -8.41
N GLY A 350 14.18 -11.66 -7.98
CA GLY A 350 13.57 -12.87 -7.43
C GLY A 350 12.77 -12.69 -6.15
N PHE A 351 12.62 -13.79 -5.42
CA PHE A 351 11.62 -13.90 -4.38
C PHE A 351 11.93 -13.11 -3.11
N ASP A 352 13.19 -13.04 -2.66
CA ASP A 352 13.55 -12.46 -1.35
C ASP A 352 14.25 -11.07 -1.42
N VAL A 353 14.51 -10.59 -2.63
CA VAL A 353 15.11 -9.28 -2.89
C VAL A 353 14.07 -8.17 -3.03
N ASP A 354 14.47 -6.90 -2.95
CA ASP A 354 13.55 -5.76 -3.05
C ASP A 354 13.29 -5.29 -4.49
N THR A 355 14.06 -5.81 -5.44
CA THR A 355 13.98 -5.50 -6.87
C THR A 355 13.42 -6.68 -7.68
N ASN A 356 12.91 -6.38 -8.87
CA ASN A 356 12.37 -7.36 -9.79
C ASN A 356 12.54 -6.87 -11.24
N GLU A 357 12.84 -7.79 -12.13
CA GLU A 357 12.84 -7.58 -13.58
C GLU A 357 11.67 -8.38 -14.13
N ILE A 358 10.69 -7.66 -14.69
CA ILE A 358 9.42 -8.26 -15.08
C ILE A 358 9.13 -8.06 -16.55
N THR A 359 8.51 -9.06 -17.16
CA THR A 359 7.88 -8.94 -18.46
C THR A 359 6.38 -9.16 -18.29
N ILE A 360 5.59 -8.15 -18.67
CA ILE A 360 4.12 -8.23 -18.60
C ILE A 360 3.62 -8.74 -19.95
N ILE A 361 2.97 -9.91 -19.94
CA ILE A 361 2.50 -10.63 -21.13
C ILE A 361 0.98 -10.59 -21.16
N ARG A 362 0.42 -10.16 -22.30
CA ARG A 362 -1.00 -10.22 -22.65
C ARG A 362 -1.16 -10.85 -24.03
N LYS A 363 -2.39 -11.21 -24.42
CA LYS A 363 -2.69 -11.94 -25.67
C LYS A 363 -1.95 -11.39 -26.91
N ASN A 364 -1.87 -10.06 -27.06
CA ASN A 364 -1.26 -9.39 -28.23
C ASN A 364 -0.18 -8.35 -27.84
N LYS A 365 0.37 -8.40 -26.62
CA LYS A 365 1.34 -7.39 -26.18
C LYS A 365 2.29 -7.97 -25.13
N GLU A 366 3.56 -7.66 -25.30
CA GLU A 366 4.63 -7.91 -24.34
C GLU A 366 5.27 -6.57 -23.96
N LEU A 367 5.52 -6.39 -22.66
CA LEU A 367 6.20 -5.22 -22.14
C LEU A 367 7.28 -5.68 -21.17
N SER A 368 8.52 -5.68 -21.63
CA SER A 368 9.70 -5.94 -20.79
C SER A 368 10.09 -4.67 -20.06
N LEU A 369 10.29 -4.80 -18.75
CA LEU A 369 10.63 -3.70 -17.86
C LEU A 369 11.98 -3.99 -17.21
N PRO A 370 12.86 -2.99 -17.08
CA PRO A 370 14.19 -3.18 -16.50
C PRO A 370 14.07 -3.52 -15.00
N LEU A 371 15.20 -3.91 -14.39
CA LEU A 371 15.29 -4.12 -12.96
C LEU A 371 14.83 -2.85 -12.21
N MET A 372 13.80 -3.01 -11.38
CA MET A 372 13.20 -1.91 -10.62
C MET A 372 12.71 -2.40 -9.27
N THR A 373 12.35 -1.50 -8.36
CA THR A 373 11.79 -1.90 -7.06
C THR A 373 10.47 -2.63 -7.23
N LYS A 374 10.15 -3.54 -6.31
CA LYS A 374 8.84 -4.23 -6.29
C LYS A 374 7.66 -3.27 -6.21
N ALA A 375 7.84 -2.10 -5.61
CA ALA A 375 6.84 -1.03 -5.60
C ALA A 375 6.62 -0.44 -7.01
N ALA A 376 7.68 -0.14 -7.75
CA ALA A 376 7.57 0.34 -9.13
C ALA A 376 6.98 -0.73 -10.07
N ALA A 377 7.40 -1.98 -9.89
CA ALA A 377 6.84 -3.12 -10.62
C ALA A 377 5.34 -3.28 -10.36
N ALA A 378 4.89 -3.11 -9.10
CA ALA A 378 3.47 -3.15 -8.75
C ALA A 378 2.67 -2.06 -9.48
N GLU A 379 3.17 -0.83 -9.53
CA GLU A 379 2.50 0.24 -10.29
C GLU A 379 2.40 -0.08 -11.78
N ALA A 380 3.45 -0.61 -12.39
CA ALA A 380 3.43 -1.00 -13.80
C ALA A 380 2.46 -2.16 -14.10
N ILE A 381 2.35 -3.12 -13.17
CA ILE A 381 1.34 -4.19 -13.25
C ILE A 381 -0.07 -3.59 -13.16
N LEU A 382 -0.31 -2.62 -12.28
CA LEU A 382 -1.63 -2.01 -12.15
C LEU A 382 -2.00 -1.11 -13.32
N ASP A 383 -1.05 -0.42 -13.95
CA ASP A 383 -1.28 0.24 -15.23
C ASP A 383 -1.75 -0.78 -16.28
N ALA A 384 -1.13 -1.96 -16.27
CA ALA A 384 -1.51 -3.00 -17.19
C ALA A 384 -2.90 -3.59 -16.93
N VAL A 385 -3.26 -3.76 -15.66
CA VAL A 385 -4.59 -4.19 -15.23
C VAL A 385 -5.64 -3.15 -15.57
N SER A 386 -5.37 -1.86 -15.32
CA SER A 386 -6.29 -0.74 -15.61
C SER A 386 -6.67 -0.70 -17.09
N ASP A 387 -5.68 -0.86 -17.98
CA ASP A 387 -5.92 -0.99 -19.42
C ASP A 387 -6.75 -2.22 -19.77
N GLY A 388 -6.51 -3.34 -19.08
CA GLY A 388 -7.26 -4.58 -19.26
C GLY A 388 -8.73 -4.46 -18.84
N MET A 389 -8.99 -3.81 -17.69
CA MET A 389 -10.36 -3.59 -17.18
C MET A 389 -11.22 -2.80 -18.18
N LYS A 390 -10.66 -1.77 -18.83
CA LYS A 390 -11.36 -0.98 -19.86
C LYS A 390 -11.81 -1.83 -21.05
N LYS A 391 -11.03 -2.85 -21.42
CA LYS A 391 -11.37 -3.79 -22.51
C LYS A 391 -12.37 -4.85 -22.05
N HIS A 392 -12.20 -5.39 -20.83
CA HIS A 392 -13.09 -6.41 -20.24
C HIS A 392 -14.51 -5.87 -19.98
N ALA A 393 -14.63 -4.59 -19.62
CA ALA A 393 -15.93 -3.93 -19.47
C ALA A 393 -16.66 -3.76 -20.82
N LYS A 394 -15.93 -3.61 -21.93
CA LYS A 394 -16.52 -3.51 -23.27
C LYS A 394 -17.04 -4.87 -23.76
N SER A 395 -16.30 -5.96 -23.57
CA SER A 395 -16.75 -7.30 -23.99
C SER A 395 -18.01 -7.75 -23.24
N ARG A 396 -18.10 -7.51 -21.93
CA ARG A 396 -19.29 -7.86 -21.14
C ARG A 396 -20.56 -7.09 -21.52
N ARG A 397 -20.42 -5.86 -22.05
CA ARG A 397 -21.59 -5.08 -22.53
C ARG A 397 -22.14 -5.64 -23.83
N VAL A 398 -21.28 -6.17 -24.69
CA VAL A 398 -21.68 -6.79 -25.96
C VAL A 398 -22.39 -8.12 -25.68
N GLU A 399 -21.86 -8.97 -24.81
CA GLU A 399 -22.48 -10.26 -24.41
C GLU A 399 -23.80 -10.12 -23.62
N SER A 400 -24.17 -8.92 -23.16
CA SER A 400 -25.44 -8.67 -22.46
C SER A 400 -26.53 -8.08 -23.37
N GLN A 401 -26.19 -7.80 -24.63
CA GLN A 401 -27.12 -7.28 -25.65
C GLN A 401 -27.51 -8.34 -26.69
N ASP A 402 -26.88 -9.52 -26.62
CA ASP A 402 -27.26 -10.76 -27.30
C ASP A 402 -27.89 -11.72 -26.28
#